data_AF-A0A812FST6-F1
#
_entry.id   AF-A0A812FST6-F1
#
_cell.length_a   1.000
_cell.length_b   1.000
_cell.length_c   1.000
_cell.angle_alpha   90.00
_cell.angle_beta   90.00
_cell.angle_gamma   90.00
#
_symmetry.space_group_name_H-M   'P 1'
#
loop_
_entity.id
_entity.type
_entity.pdbx_description
1 polymer ?
#
loop_
_entity_poly.entity_id
_entity_poly.type
_entity_poly.pdbx_seq_one_letter_code
_entity_poly.pdbx_strand_id
1 'polypeptide(L)' 'MNIKQLSDNLEHMSKQAAMLDRQRGEHHVSLFDERLFHCRSRLLVPCVKEASATLDAIIREQKRK' A
#
# COMPACT_ATOMS: atom_id res chain seq x y z
N MET A 1 -0.80 -2.35 -18.94
CA MET A 1 -0.40 -2.02 -17.56
C MET A 1 0.38 -3.21 -17.01
N ASN A 2 1.69 -3.08 -16.79
CA ASN A 2 2.54 -4.22 -16.46
C ASN A 2 2.58 -4.42 -14.93
N ILE A 3 2.27 -5.64 -14.44
CA ILE A 3 2.32 -5.99 -13.01
C ILE A 3 3.66 -5.61 -12.39
N LYS A 4 4.75 -5.78 -13.14
CA LYS A 4 6.10 -5.42 -12.67
C LYS A 4 6.23 -3.92 -12.36
N GLN A 5 5.69 -3.06 -13.23
CA GLN A 5 5.70 -1.62 -13.00
C GLN A 5 4.86 -1.24 -11.78
N LEU A 6 3.76 -1.94 -11.52
CA LEU A 6 2.94 -1.71 -10.34
C LEU A 6 3.67 -2.12 -9.05
N SER A 7 4.38 -3.26 -9.06
CA SER A 7 5.23 -3.69 -7.95
C SER A 7 6.35 -2.67 -7.67
N ASP A 8 7.06 -2.22 -8.71
CA ASP A 8 8.15 -1.23 -8.58
C ASP A 8 7.62 0.10 -7.99
N ASN A 9 6.44 0.54 -8.45
CA ASN A 9 5.79 1.74 -7.93
C ASN A 9 5.37 1.59 -6.46
N LEU A 10 4.83 0.43 -6.07
CA LEU A 10 4.47 0.17 -4.66
C LEU A 10 5.70 0.12 -3.76
N GLU A 11 6.83 -0.41 -4.24
CA GLU A 11 8.09 -0.37 -3.49
C GLU A 11 8.59 1.06 -3.28
N HIS A 12 8.57 1.89 -4.33
CA HIS A 12 8.91 3.31 -4.22
C HIS A 12 7.96 4.06 -3.27
N MET A 13 6.65 3.83 -3.41
CA MET A 13 5.65 4.42 -2.51
C MET A 13 5.88 4.00 -1.07
N SER A 14 6.32 2.77 -0.79
CA SER A 14 6.60 2.33 0.59
C SER A 14 7.75 3.13 1.22
N LYS A 15 8.80 3.44 0.44
CA LYS A 15 9.94 4.23 0.91
C LYS A 15 9.54 5.68 1.16
N GLN A 16 8.76 6.27 0.24
CA GLN A 16 8.25 7.63 0.38
C GLN A 16 7.24 7.76 1.53
N ALA A 17 6.35 6.78 1.69
CA ALA A 17 5.41 6.69 2.79
C ALA A 17 6.12 6.70 4.15
N ALA A 18 7.18 5.91 4.31
CA ALA A 18 7.94 5.87 5.56
C ALA A 18 8.60 7.22 5.89
N MET A 19 9.13 7.91 4.87
CA MET A 19 9.68 9.27 5.05
C MET A 19 8.59 10.27 5.43
N LEU A 20 7.43 10.22 4.77
CA LEU A 20 6.35 11.17 5.00
C LEU A 20 5.66 10.93 6.35
N ASP A 21 5.45 9.67 6.73
CA ASP A 21 4.92 9.28 8.05
C ASP A 21 5.85 9.78 9.17
N ARG A 22 7.17 9.72 8.97
CA ARG A 22 8.14 10.26 9.93
C ARG A 22 8.11 11.78 10.01
N GLN A 23 7.81 12.47 8.91
CA GLN A 23 7.73 13.94 8.86
C GLN A 23 6.41 14.48 9.40
N ARG A 24 5.29 13.83 9.08
CA ARG A 24 3.94 14.28 9.43
C ARG A 24 3.43 13.70 10.75
N GLY A 25 3.97 12.56 11.19
CA GLY A 25 3.45 11.80 12.32
C GLY A 25 2.10 11.15 11.99
N GLU A 26 1.41 10.66 13.02
CA GLU A 26 0.08 10.07 12.87
C GLU A 26 -0.98 11.13 12.58
N HIS A 27 -1.74 10.93 11.50
CA HIS A 27 -2.89 11.76 11.21
C HIS A 27 -4.05 11.49 12.18
N HIS A 28 -4.88 12.51 12.41
CA HIS A 28 -6.01 12.40 13.35
C HIS A 28 -7.13 11.48 12.83
N VAL A 29 -7.20 11.29 11.51
CA VAL A 29 -8.19 10.47 10.81
C VAL A 29 -7.48 9.48 9.88
N SER A 30 -8.17 8.39 9.55
CA SER A 30 -7.71 7.43 8.55
C SER A 30 -7.47 8.12 7.21
N LEU A 31 -6.33 7.83 6.59
CA LEU A 31 -5.89 8.51 5.37
C LEU A 31 -6.66 8.08 4.13
N PHE A 32 -7.27 6.89 4.17
CA PHE A 32 -8.02 6.33 3.07
C PHE A 32 -9.40 5.86 3.53
N ASP A 33 -10.31 5.78 2.57
CA ASP A 33 -11.65 5.24 2.76
C ASP A 33 -11.58 3.75 3.14
N GLU A 34 -12.38 3.36 4.14
CA GLU A 34 -12.44 1.98 4.64
C GLU A 34 -12.93 0.98 3.60
N ARG A 35 -13.65 1.46 2.57
CA ARG A 35 -14.09 0.64 1.44
C ARG A 35 -12.95 0.26 0.50
N LEU A 36 -11.85 1.00 0.53
CA LEU A 36 -10.67 0.80 -0.31
C LEU A 36 -9.51 0.21 0.47
N PHE A 37 -9.35 0.57 1.75
CA PHE A 37 -8.29 0.09 2.63
C PHE A 37 -8.85 -0.35 3.98
N HIS A 38 -8.71 -1.63 4.27
CA HIS A 38 -9.21 -2.26 5.50
C HIS A 38 -8.31 -2.00 6.71
N CYS A 39 -7.04 -1.61 6.50
CA CYS A 39 -6.09 -1.36 7.58
C CYS A 39 -6.46 -0.16 8.48
N ARG A 40 -7.41 0.70 8.04
CA ARG A 40 -7.85 1.92 8.76
C ARG A 40 -6.70 2.76 9.31
N SER A 41 -5.57 2.71 8.62
CA SER A 41 -4.33 3.25 9.12
C SER A 41 -4.32 4.77 9.02
N ARG A 42 -3.74 5.39 10.05
CA ARG A 42 -3.44 6.82 10.14
C ARG A 42 -2.06 7.15 9.54
N LEU A 43 -1.34 6.11 9.13
CA LEU A 43 -0.03 6.12 8.48
C LEU A 43 -0.16 5.59 7.06
N LEU A 44 0.71 6.06 6.16
CA LEU A 44 0.76 5.62 4.78
C LEU A 44 1.40 4.24 4.63
N VAL A 45 2.40 3.91 5.46
CA VAL A 45 3.13 2.63 5.37
C VAL A 45 2.19 1.42 5.45
N PRO A 46 1.24 1.32 6.39
CA PRO A 46 0.31 0.19 6.44
C PRO A 46 -0.62 0.11 5.22
N CYS A 47 -1.01 1.24 4.65
CA CYS A 47 -1.85 1.29 3.45
C CYS A 47 -1.09 0.75 2.23
N VAL A 48 0.17 1.18 2.04
CA VAL A 48 1.01 0.66 0.95
C VAL A 48 1.29 -0.84 1.13
N LYS A 49 1.49 -1.30 2.37
CA LYS A 49 1.65 -2.74 2.65
C LYS A 49 0.41 -3.55 2.29
N GLU A 50 -0.80 -3.05 2.60
CA GLU A 50 -2.05 -3.69 2.22
C GLU A 50 -2.19 -3.80 0.69
N ALA A 51 -1.86 -2.72 -0.03
CA ALA A 51 -1.86 -2.72 -1.50
C ALA A 51 -0.84 -3.73 -2.07
N SER A 52 0.37 -3.80 -1.53
CA SER A 52 1.38 -4.78 -1.94
C SER A 52 0.94 -6.21 -1.67
N ALA A 53 0.35 -6.48 -0.51
CA ALA A 53 -0.19 -7.81 -0.17
C ALA A 53 -1.32 -8.23 -1.11
N THR A 54 -2.17 -7.28 -1.49
CA THR A 54 -3.25 -7.51 -2.46
C THR A 54 -2.71 -7.82 -3.85
N LEU A 55 -1.70 -7.07 -4.30
CA LEU A 55 -1.03 -7.35 -5.57
C LEU A 55 -0.36 -8.73 -5.57
N ASP A 56 0.32 -9.10 -4.49
CA ASP A 56 0.93 -10.42 -4.34
C ASP A 56 -0.10 -11.54 -4.39
N ALA A 57 -1.27 -11.35 -3.75
CA ALA A 57 -2.37 -12.31 -3.81
C ALA A 57 -2.87 -12.48 -5.26
N ILE A 58 -3.10 -11.37 -5.97
CA ILE A 58 -3.52 -11.40 -7.38
C ILE A 58 -2.47 -12.13 -8.23
N ILE A 59 -1.18 -11.85 -8.06
CA ILE A 59 -0.10 -12.53 -8.81
C ILE A 59 -0.11 -14.04 -8.54
N ARG A 60 -0.27 -14.45 -7.28
CA ARG A 60 -0.34 -15.87 -6.90
C ARG A 60 -1.55 -16.56 -7.53
N GLU A 61 -2.70 -15.90 -7.55
CA GLU A 61 -3.91 -16.42 -8.20
C GLU A 61 -3.74 -16.54 -9.72
N GLN A 62 -3.11 -15.54 -10.37
CA GLN A 62 -2.81 -15.60 -11.80
C GLN A 62 -1.87 -16.75 -12.16
N LYS A 63 -0.88 -17.06 -11.31
CA LYS A 63 0.04 -18.20 -11.50
C LYS A 63 -0.60 -19.58 -11.28
N ARG A 64 -1.75 -19.64 -10.60
CA ARG A 64 -2.50 -20.88 -10.34
C ARG A 64 -3.51 -21.21 -11.43
N LYS A 65 -3.76 -20.28 -12.36
CA LYS A 65 -4.52 -20.52 -13.59
C LYS A 65 -3.59 -21.05 -14.68
#